data_AF-A0A543A4Y4-F1
#
_entry.id   AF-A0A543A4Y4-F1
#
_cell.length_a   1.000
_cell.length_b   1.000
_cell.length_c   1.000
_cell.angle_alpha   90.00
_cell.angle_beta   90.00
_cell.angle_gamma   90.00
#
_symmetry.space_group_name_H-M   'P 1'
#
loop_
_entity.id
_entity.type
_entity.pdbx_description
1 polymer ?
#
loop_
_entity_poly.entity_id
_entity_poly.type
_entity_poly.pdbx_seq_one_letter_code
_entity_poly.pdbx_strand_id
1 'polypeptide(L)'
;MAQISWLADVLRAAGVAVVEEGDWLNRGATSGGGAFEPIGVLWHHTAGPTTSPENPHPSLDICINGRSDLSGPLCQALVDYNGVFHVISANRANHAGVCGGSGPIPEGDGNTMLVGWEIDYNGVDQEMSPAQYDASIAATAAVIAQLGTDATYVRGHRETSTTGKIDPYAIDLDAMRADVAAALGGGA
;
A
#
# COMPACT_ATOMS: atom_id res chain seq x y z
N MET A 1 0.53 20.24 -2.77
CA MET A 1 0.67 18.95 -2.08
C MET A 1 -0.65 18.26 -2.30
N ALA A 2 -0.71 17.25 -3.18
CA ALA A 2 -1.92 16.46 -3.29
C ALA A 2 -2.19 15.76 -1.95
N GLN A 3 -3.47 15.62 -1.63
CA GLN A 3 -3.98 14.83 -0.52
C GLN A 3 -4.98 13.85 -1.13
N ILE A 4 -4.89 12.58 -0.78
CA ILE A 4 -5.83 11.54 -1.23
C ILE A 4 -6.99 11.42 -0.25
N SER A 5 -7.65 12.53 0.07
CA SER A 5 -8.80 12.56 1.00
C SER A 5 -9.98 11.69 0.54
N TRP A 6 -10.02 11.36 -0.76
CA TRP A 6 -10.96 10.44 -1.38
C TRP A 6 -10.69 8.95 -1.08
N LEU A 7 -9.55 8.59 -0.47
CA LEU A 7 -9.10 7.21 -0.37
C LEU A 7 -10.13 6.29 0.28
N ALA A 8 -10.63 6.64 1.47
CA ALA A 8 -11.58 5.80 2.20
C ALA A 8 -12.88 5.57 1.40
N ASP A 9 -13.38 6.59 0.71
CA ASP A 9 -14.60 6.50 -0.08
C ASP A 9 -14.40 5.64 -1.34
N VAL A 10 -13.26 5.79 -2.02
CA VAL A 10 -12.91 4.97 -3.19
C VAL A 10 -12.77 3.50 -2.82
N LEU A 11 -12.13 3.19 -1.69
CA LEU A 11 -12.02 1.82 -1.20
C LEU A 11 -13.40 1.22 -0.85
N ARG A 12 -14.23 1.96 -0.12
CA ARG A 12 -15.60 1.53 0.22
C ARG A 12 -16.47 1.31 -1.02
N ALA A 13 -16.36 2.18 -2.01
CA ALA A 13 -17.09 2.04 -3.27
C ALA A 13 -16.68 0.79 -4.05
N ALA A 14 -15.44 0.33 -3.87
CA ALA A 14 -14.93 -0.93 -4.42
C ALA A 14 -15.31 -2.18 -3.59
N GLY A 15 -16.12 -2.02 -2.53
CA GLY A 15 -16.52 -3.12 -1.65
C GLY A 15 -15.49 -3.51 -0.59
N VAL A 16 -14.42 -2.73 -0.44
CA VAL A 16 -13.38 -2.97 0.58
C VAL A 16 -13.87 -2.48 1.95
N ALA A 17 -13.69 -3.30 2.98
CA ALA A 17 -13.95 -2.89 4.35
C ALA A 17 -12.87 -1.90 4.82
N VAL A 18 -13.28 -0.75 5.38
CA VAL A 18 -12.37 0.34 5.74
C VAL A 18 -12.56 0.78 7.18
N VAL A 19 -11.44 0.87 7.91
CA VAL A 19 -11.31 1.55 9.21
C VAL A 19 -10.46 2.80 9.01
N GLU A 20 -10.92 3.94 9.55
CA GLU A 20 -10.19 5.21 9.50
C GLU A 20 -9.43 5.44 10.82
N GLU A 21 -8.10 5.52 10.76
CA GLU A 21 -7.27 5.54 11.97
C GLU A 21 -7.01 6.96 12.49
N GLY A 22 -7.84 7.41 13.43
CA GLY A 22 -7.69 8.70 14.09
C GLY A 22 -7.66 9.88 13.10
N ASP A 23 -6.63 10.72 13.17
CA ASP A 23 -6.48 11.92 12.33
C ASP A 23 -5.84 11.63 10.95
N TRP A 24 -6.23 10.53 10.30
CA TRP A 24 -5.60 10.05 9.06
C TRP A 24 -5.60 11.07 7.92
N LEU A 25 -6.61 11.94 7.86
CA LEU A 25 -6.69 13.01 6.87
C LEU A 25 -5.51 13.99 7.00
N ASN A 26 -5.10 14.32 8.24
CA ASN A 26 -4.02 15.27 8.48
C ASN A 26 -2.66 14.60 8.76
N ARG A 27 -2.64 13.28 8.97
CA ARG A 27 -1.40 12.52 9.17
C ARG A 27 -0.57 12.48 7.89
N GLY A 28 0.73 12.70 8.03
CA GLY A 28 1.69 12.66 6.92
C GLY A 28 3.12 12.65 7.45
N ALA A 29 4.05 12.17 6.64
CA ALA A 29 5.47 12.08 6.99
C ALA A 29 6.06 13.48 7.15
N THR A 30 6.68 13.72 8.31
CA THR A 30 7.36 14.98 8.63
C THR A 30 8.83 15.00 8.21
N SER A 31 9.37 13.85 7.80
CA SER A 31 10.75 13.66 7.34
C SER A 31 10.81 13.37 5.83
N GLY A 32 11.97 13.61 5.21
CA GLY A 32 12.21 13.34 3.79
C GLY A 32 11.89 14.48 2.83
N GLY A 33 11.02 15.41 3.21
CA GLY A 33 10.63 16.55 2.37
C GLY A 33 9.93 16.11 1.07
N GLY A 34 9.50 17.08 0.25
CA GLY A 34 8.92 16.81 -1.06
C GLY A 34 7.40 16.84 -1.13
N ALA A 35 6.88 16.87 -2.36
CA ALA A 35 5.45 16.82 -2.63
C ALA A 35 4.90 15.40 -2.42
N PHE A 36 3.59 15.27 -2.39
CA PHE A 36 2.90 14.00 -2.58
C PHE A 36 2.08 14.13 -3.84
N GLU A 37 2.42 13.37 -4.88
CA GLU A 37 1.84 13.44 -6.22
C GLU A 37 1.77 12.01 -6.77
N PRO A 38 0.90 11.14 -6.19
CA PRO A 38 0.90 9.72 -6.50
C PRO A 38 0.43 9.45 -7.93
N ILE A 39 1.11 8.53 -8.60
CA ILE A 39 0.80 8.04 -9.95
C ILE A 39 0.49 6.54 -9.97
N GLY A 40 0.74 5.84 -8.86
CA GLY A 40 0.61 4.39 -8.79
C GLY A 40 0.50 3.88 -7.35
N VAL A 41 0.53 2.56 -7.22
CA VAL A 41 0.37 1.85 -5.95
C VAL A 41 1.53 0.89 -5.73
N LEU A 42 2.03 0.82 -4.49
CA LEU A 42 3.14 -0.04 -4.08
C LEU A 42 2.68 -0.98 -2.96
N TRP A 43 2.82 -2.29 -3.19
CA TRP A 43 2.54 -3.32 -2.20
C TRP A 43 3.80 -3.66 -1.41
N HIS A 44 3.64 -3.76 -0.09
CA HIS A 44 4.63 -4.19 0.90
C HIS A 44 4.05 -5.35 1.70
N HIS A 45 4.92 -6.06 2.42
CA HIS A 45 4.49 -6.81 3.60
C HIS A 45 5.20 -6.24 4.83
N THR A 46 4.53 -6.30 5.97
CA THR A 46 5.01 -5.64 7.21
C THR A 46 6.29 -6.26 7.76
N ALA A 47 6.54 -7.54 7.44
CA ALA A 47 7.57 -8.37 8.06
C ALA A 47 7.45 -8.38 9.60
N GLY A 48 6.22 -8.18 10.08
CA GLY A 48 5.87 -8.10 11.49
C GLY A 48 5.54 -9.47 12.09
N PRO A 49 4.92 -9.50 13.28
CA PRO A 49 4.43 -10.73 13.88
C PRO A 49 3.45 -11.47 12.96
N THR A 50 3.38 -12.80 13.09
CA THR A 50 2.36 -13.61 12.41
C THR A 50 0.96 -13.11 12.74
N THR A 51 0.15 -12.92 11.72
CA THR A 51 -1.23 -12.45 11.83
C THR A 51 -2.24 -13.61 11.81
N SER A 52 -3.43 -13.42 12.38
CA SER A 52 -4.51 -14.41 12.38
C SER A 52 -5.88 -13.70 12.41
N PRO A 53 -7.01 -14.40 12.23
CA PRO A 53 -8.33 -13.79 12.40
C PRO A 53 -8.52 -13.10 13.76
N GLU A 54 -7.95 -13.65 14.83
CA GLU A 54 -8.05 -13.14 16.21
C GLU A 54 -7.04 -12.03 16.53
N ASN A 55 -5.96 -11.94 15.76
CA ASN A 55 -4.96 -10.88 15.86
C ASN A 55 -4.57 -10.39 14.46
N PRO A 56 -5.45 -9.63 13.78
CA PRO A 56 -5.34 -9.44 12.34
C PRO A 56 -4.37 -8.34 11.93
N HIS A 57 -4.02 -7.41 12.82
CA HIS A 57 -3.19 -6.23 12.49
C HIS A 57 -2.14 -5.89 13.59
N PRO A 58 -1.31 -6.82 14.06
CA PRO A 58 -0.30 -6.55 15.09
C PRO A 58 0.72 -5.47 14.71
N SER A 59 0.88 -5.16 13.42
CA SER A 59 1.83 -4.15 12.94
C SER A 59 1.22 -2.74 12.83
N LEU A 60 -0.08 -2.57 13.10
CA LEU A 60 -0.81 -1.30 12.90
C LEU A 60 -0.17 -0.12 13.64
N ASP A 61 0.18 -0.27 14.91
CA ASP A 61 0.79 0.81 15.70
C ASP A 61 2.13 1.25 15.12
N ILE A 62 2.94 0.32 14.58
CA ILE A 62 4.20 0.64 13.91
C ILE A 62 3.94 1.34 12.57
N CYS A 63 2.93 0.92 11.80
CA CYS A 63 2.58 1.58 10.54
C CYS A 63 2.09 3.02 10.77
N ILE A 64 1.38 3.29 11.87
CA ILE A 64 0.91 4.63 12.24
C ILE A 64 2.07 5.51 12.73
N ASN A 65 2.83 5.01 13.71
CA ASN A 65 3.78 5.84 14.47
C ASN A 65 5.22 5.80 13.93
N GLY A 66 5.54 4.78 13.14
CA GLY A 66 6.89 4.47 12.71
C GLY A 66 7.66 3.66 13.74
N ARG A 67 8.98 3.68 13.56
CA ARG A 67 9.97 2.98 14.38
C ARG A 67 11.13 3.92 14.70
N SER A 68 12.05 3.48 15.55
CA SER A 68 13.13 4.33 16.07
C SER A 68 14.02 4.97 15.00
N ASP A 69 14.16 4.32 13.85
CA ASP A 69 14.99 4.75 12.71
C ASP A 69 14.18 5.39 11.56
N LEU A 70 12.84 5.34 11.62
CA LEU A 70 11.97 5.89 10.56
C LEU A 70 10.63 6.34 11.14
N SER A 71 10.38 7.66 11.12
CA SER A 71 9.12 8.21 11.59
C SER A 71 7.96 7.79 10.71
N GLY A 72 6.80 7.57 11.34
CA GLY A 72 5.56 7.30 10.63
C GLY A 72 4.99 8.53 9.91
N PRO A 73 3.90 8.35 9.16
CA PRO A 73 3.29 7.06 8.84
C PRO A 73 4.14 6.25 7.85
N LEU A 74 4.12 4.92 7.95
CA LEU A 74 4.88 4.00 7.09
C LEU A 74 4.06 3.46 5.91
N CYS A 75 2.82 3.92 5.74
CA CYS A 75 1.99 3.64 4.58
C CYS A 75 0.75 4.55 4.59
N GLN A 76 -0.02 4.50 3.50
CA GLN A 76 -1.32 5.16 3.43
C GLN A 76 -2.41 4.26 3.99
N ALA A 77 -2.31 2.93 3.83
CA ALA A 77 -3.14 1.98 4.55
C ALA A 77 -2.39 0.68 4.90
N LEU A 78 -2.80 0.06 6.00
CA LEU A 78 -2.46 -1.31 6.36
C LEU A 78 -3.63 -2.25 6.01
N VAL A 79 -3.33 -3.44 5.51
CA VAL A 79 -4.32 -4.49 5.21
C VAL A 79 -4.20 -5.60 6.25
N ASP A 80 -5.21 -5.73 7.10
CA ASP A 80 -5.24 -6.75 8.15
C ASP A 80 -5.45 -8.16 7.58
N TYR A 81 -5.26 -9.19 8.41
CA TYR A 81 -5.43 -10.59 8.01
C TYR A 81 -6.77 -10.90 7.34
N ASN A 82 -7.84 -10.18 7.71
CA ASN A 82 -9.20 -10.37 7.23
C ASN A 82 -9.52 -9.53 5.98
N GLY A 83 -8.53 -8.83 5.41
CA GLY A 83 -8.71 -7.97 4.23
C GLY A 83 -9.32 -6.60 4.54
N VAL A 84 -9.32 -6.17 5.81
CA VAL A 84 -9.77 -4.83 6.22
C VAL A 84 -8.65 -3.82 6.01
N PHE A 85 -8.97 -2.72 5.33
CA PHE A 85 -8.05 -1.61 5.12
C PHE A 85 -8.14 -0.62 6.28
N HIS A 86 -7.08 -0.54 7.07
CA HIS A 86 -6.86 0.51 8.07
C HIS A 86 -6.19 1.70 7.39
N VAL A 87 -6.95 2.74 7.08
CA VAL A 87 -6.44 3.95 6.42
C VAL A 87 -5.74 4.83 7.44
N ILE A 88 -4.45 5.07 7.20
CA ILE A 88 -3.51 5.70 8.14
C ILE A 88 -3.14 7.13 7.71
N SER A 89 -3.04 7.40 6.41
CA SER A 89 -2.56 8.71 5.93
C SER A 89 -3.21 9.08 4.60
N ALA A 90 -3.77 10.28 4.52
CA ALA A 90 -4.18 10.90 3.25
C ALA A 90 -3.00 11.64 2.55
N ASN A 91 -1.83 11.66 3.17
CA ASN A 91 -0.66 12.41 2.71
C ASN A 91 0.54 11.46 2.49
N ARG A 92 1.70 12.05 2.13
CA ARG A 92 2.99 11.37 2.01
C ARG A 92 3.25 10.45 3.20
N ALA A 93 3.68 9.22 2.95
CA ALA A 93 4.15 8.27 3.97
C ALA A 93 5.62 7.88 3.69
N ASN A 94 6.33 7.38 4.70
CA ASN A 94 7.72 6.94 4.60
C ASN A 94 7.78 5.42 4.37
N HIS A 95 7.62 4.97 3.13
CA HIS A 95 7.43 3.54 2.81
C HIS A 95 8.30 3.05 1.65
N ALA A 96 8.31 3.76 0.53
CA ALA A 96 8.97 3.33 -0.71
C ALA A 96 10.47 3.69 -0.76
N GLY A 97 10.87 4.79 -0.13
CA GLY A 97 12.25 5.30 -0.24
C GLY A 97 12.64 5.66 -1.68
N VAL A 98 13.92 5.46 -2.03
CA VAL A 98 14.44 5.76 -3.37
C VAL A 98 14.02 4.66 -4.35
N CYS A 99 13.28 5.05 -5.39
CA CYS A 99 12.88 4.19 -6.50
C CYS A 99 13.98 4.14 -7.57
N GLY A 100 14.36 2.94 -7.99
CA GLY A 100 15.27 2.66 -9.11
C GLY A 100 14.58 2.55 -10.47
N GLY A 101 13.31 2.95 -10.56
CA GLY A 101 12.48 2.86 -11.76
C GLY A 101 11.93 1.45 -11.99
N SER A 102 10.69 1.35 -12.47
CA SER A 102 10.05 0.07 -12.79
C SER A 102 8.85 0.25 -13.72
N GLY A 103 8.98 -0.15 -14.99
CA GLY A 103 8.00 0.17 -16.04
C GLY A 103 7.74 1.68 -16.13
N PRO A 104 6.50 2.18 -15.97
CA PRO A 104 6.21 3.61 -16.06
C PRO A 104 6.49 4.38 -14.76
N ILE A 105 6.87 3.70 -13.66
CA ILE A 105 7.34 4.38 -12.44
C ILE A 105 8.79 4.84 -12.68
N PRO A 106 9.08 6.15 -12.65
CA PRO A 106 10.44 6.65 -12.91
C PRO A 106 11.35 6.47 -11.68
N GLU A 107 12.65 6.63 -11.89
CA GLU A 107 13.61 6.78 -10.79
C GLU A 107 13.32 8.06 -9.97
N GLY A 108 13.52 8.02 -8.65
CA GLY A 108 13.31 9.19 -7.78
C GLY A 108 12.81 8.87 -6.38
N ASP A 109 12.08 9.80 -5.76
CA ASP A 109 11.45 9.59 -4.44
C ASP A 109 10.14 8.82 -4.60
N GLY A 110 10.16 7.52 -4.29
CA GLY A 110 8.97 6.66 -4.35
C GLY A 110 7.87 7.12 -3.40
N ASN A 111 8.21 7.76 -2.27
CA ASN A 111 7.23 8.26 -1.32
C ASN A 111 6.40 9.42 -1.89
N THR A 112 6.93 10.11 -2.89
CA THR A 112 6.20 11.15 -3.63
C THR A 112 5.21 10.51 -4.61
N MET A 113 5.59 9.41 -5.25
CA MET A 113 4.94 8.88 -6.46
C MET A 113 3.95 7.75 -6.20
N LEU A 114 3.95 7.13 -5.03
CA LEU A 114 3.22 5.89 -4.80
C LEU A 114 2.32 5.99 -3.57
N VAL A 115 1.12 5.43 -3.68
CA VAL A 115 0.29 5.07 -2.53
C VAL A 115 0.75 3.70 -2.02
N GLY A 116 1.03 3.57 -0.73
CA GLY A 116 1.56 2.36 -0.12
C GLY A 116 0.54 1.55 0.65
N TRP A 117 0.47 0.25 0.35
CA TRP A 117 -0.18 -0.77 1.17
C TRP A 117 0.86 -1.55 1.97
N GLU A 118 0.69 -1.58 3.28
CA GLU A 118 1.40 -2.52 4.15
C GLU A 118 0.48 -3.69 4.46
N ILE A 119 0.74 -4.86 3.87
CA ILE A 119 -0.12 -6.03 4.05
C ILE A 119 0.43 -6.84 5.23
N ASP A 120 -0.38 -7.05 6.28
CA ASP A 120 0.13 -7.53 7.56
C ASP A 120 0.30 -9.04 7.58
N TYR A 121 1.53 -9.48 7.30
CA TYR A 121 1.98 -10.87 7.42
C TYR A 121 3.51 -10.91 7.55
N ASN A 122 4.03 -11.99 8.13
CA ASN A 122 5.45 -12.05 8.47
C ASN A 122 6.41 -12.21 7.27
N GLY A 123 5.94 -12.75 6.14
CA GLY A 123 6.73 -12.95 4.93
C GLY A 123 7.92 -13.91 5.08
N VAL A 124 7.85 -14.84 6.04
CA VAL A 124 8.87 -15.87 6.30
C VAL A 124 8.28 -17.26 6.15
N ASP A 125 7.32 -17.62 7.00
CA ASP A 125 6.55 -18.88 6.96
C ASP A 125 5.04 -18.64 6.80
N GLN A 126 4.63 -17.37 6.75
CA GLN A 126 3.29 -16.92 6.42
C GLN A 126 3.30 -16.20 5.07
N GLU A 127 2.28 -16.49 4.26
CA GLU A 127 1.96 -15.79 3.03
C GLU A 127 0.69 -14.97 3.22
N MET A 128 0.37 -14.12 2.26
CA MET A 128 -0.84 -13.33 2.26
C MET A 128 -2.09 -14.23 2.37
N SER A 129 -3.03 -13.88 3.23
CA SER A 129 -4.33 -14.57 3.27
C SER A 129 -5.10 -14.30 1.97
N PRO A 130 -6.04 -15.19 1.57
CA PRO A 130 -6.91 -14.91 0.42
C PRO A 130 -7.67 -13.59 0.57
N ALA A 131 -8.13 -13.27 1.78
CA ALA A 131 -8.86 -12.03 2.05
C ALA A 131 -7.98 -10.78 1.87
N GLN A 132 -6.73 -10.84 2.32
CA GLN A 132 -5.75 -9.78 2.07
C GLN A 132 -5.51 -9.57 0.59
N TYR A 133 -5.35 -10.65 -0.18
CA TYR A 133 -5.10 -10.58 -1.62
C TYR A 133 -6.29 -9.97 -2.35
N ASP A 134 -7.49 -10.54 -2.17
CA ASP A 134 -8.71 -10.11 -2.85
C ASP A 134 -9.04 -8.64 -2.55
N ALA A 135 -8.96 -8.24 -1.28
CA ALA A 135 -9.18 -6.85 -0.89
C ALA A 135 -8.12 -5.91 -1.48
N SER A 136 -6.86 -6.34 -1.52
CA SER A 136 -5.78 -5.53 -2.10
C SER A 136 -5.93 -5.36 -3.61
N ILE A 137 -6.38 -6.39 -4.34
CA ILE A 137 -6.70 -6.28 -5.77
C ILE A 137 -7.82 -5.25 -6.00
N ALA A 138 -8.94 -5.37 -5.27
CA ALA A 138 -10.08 -4.45 -5.39
C ALA A 138 -9.68 -3.00 -5.05
N ALA A 139 -8.98 -2.82 -3.93
CA ALA A 139 -8.45 -1.53 -3.49
C ALA A 139 -7.52 -0.90 -4.53
N THR A 140 -6.56 -1.67 -5.03
CA THR A 140 -5.59 -1.19 -6.00
C THR A 140 -6.23 -0.82 -7.33
N ALA A 141 -7.15 -1.64 -7.85
CA ALA A 141 -7.89 -1.32 -9.06
C ALA A 141 -8.68 0.00 -8.92
N ALA A 142 -9.36 0.20 -7.79
CA ALA A 142 -10.11 1.42 -7.53
C ALA A 142 -9.19 2.66 -7.43
N VAL A 143 -8.05 2.53 -6.77
CA VAL A 143 -7.08 3.63 -6.61
C VAL A 143 -6.42 4.01 -7.93
N ILE A 144 -5.95 3.07 -8.74
CA ILE A 144 -5.33 3.42 -10.04
C ILE A 144 -6.37 3.99 -11.02
N ALA A 145 -7.62 3.52 -10.99
CA ALA A 145 -8.71 4.14 -11.74
C ALA A 145 -8.94 5.60 -11.29
N GLN A 146 -8.96 5.86 -9.98
CA GLN A 146 -9.08 7.20 -9.42
C GLN A 146 -7.89 8.11 -9.79
N LEU A 147 -6.68 7.55 -9.91
CA LEU A 147 -5.48 8.26 -10.35
C LEU A 147 -5.43 8.45 -11.88
N GLY A 148 -6.35 7.86 -12.63
CA GLY A 148 -6.36 7.92 -14.10
C GLY A 148 -5.23 7.12 -14.75
N THR A 149 -4.71 6.10 -14.06
CA THR A 149 -3.67 5.18 -14.56
C THR A 149 -4.21 3.76 -14.66
N ASP A 150 -3.34 2.79 -14.95
CA ASP A 150 -3.71 1.39 -15.14
C ASP A 150 -2.81 0.45 -14.33
N ALA A 151 -3.04 -0.87 -14.46
CA ALA A 151 -2.31 -1.89 -13.71
C ALA A 151 -0.79 -1.87 -13.96
N THR A 152 -0.30 -1.25 -15.04
CA THR A 152 1.14 -1.10 -15.29
C THR A 152 1.82 -0.14 -14.31
N TYR A 153 1.06 0.65 -13.53
CA TYR A 153 1.54 1.53 -12.46
C TYR A 153 1.53 0.87 -11.07
N VAL A 154 1.28 -0.43 -10.97
CA VAL A 154 1.25 -1.17 -9.70
C VAL A 154 2.50 -2.03 -9.54
N ARG A 155 3.18 -1.92 -8.40
CA ARG A 155 4.42 -2.65 -8.12
C ARG A 155 4.42 -3.29 -6.75
N GLY A 156 5.23 -4.33 -6.60
CA GLY A 156 5.76 -4.73 -5.29
C GLY A 156 7.07 -3.99 -5.00
N HIS A 157 7.38 -3.72 -3.74
CA HIS A 157 8.55 -2.93 -3.36
C HIS A 157 9.88 -3.44 -3.92
N ARG A 158 10.05 -4.76 -4.03
CA ARG A 158 11.22 -5.42 -4.63
C ARG A 158 11.46 -5.05 -6.09
N GLU A 159 10.43 -4.60 -6.82
CA GLU A 159 10.55 -4.18 -8.22
C GLU A 159 11.03 -2.73 -8.38
N THR A 160 10.96 -1.93 -7.31
CA THR A 160 11.35 -0.52 -7.32
C THR A 160 12.58 -0.24 -6.46
N SER A 161 12.92 -1.12 -5.52
CA SER A 161 13.98 -0.88 -4.53
C SER A 161 15.38 -0.88 -5.16
N THR A 162 16.20 0.10 -4.77
CA THR A 162 17.63 0.16 -5.10
C THR A 162 18.53 -0.60 -4.12
N THR A 163 17.98 -1.12 -3.02
CA THR A 163 18.73 -1.73 -1.90
C THR A 163 18.56 -3.25 -1.78
N GLY A 164 17.92 -3.88 -2.77
CA GLY A 164 17.67 -5.33 -2.77
C GLY A 164 16.56 -5.79 -1.82
N LYS A 165 15.56 -4.94 -1.52
CA LYS A 165 14.34 -5.33 -0.83
C LYS A 165 13.68 -6.53 -1.51
N ILE A 166 13.08 -7.42 -0.71
CA ILE A 166 12.49 -8.68 -1.17
C ILE A 166 10.96 -8.70 -1.08
N ASP A 167 10.38 -7.72 -0.39
CA ASP A 167 8.95 -7.62 -0.17
C ASP A 167 8.20 -7.15 -1.42
N PRO A 168 6.94 -7.57 -1.62
CA PRO A 168 6.18 -8.55 -0.84
C PRO A 168 6.66 -10.00 -1.08
N TYR A 169 6.65 -10.81 -0.01
CA TYR A 169 7.06 -12.22 -0.04
C TYR A 169 5.96 -13.10 -0.65
N ALA A 170 6.38 -14.19 -1.31
CA ALA A 170 5.53 -15.27 -1.85
C ALA A 170 4.36 -14.83 -2.76
N ILE A 171 4.56 -13.80 -3.56
CA ILE A 171 3.59 -13.32 -4.55
C ILE A 171 4.24 -13.24 -5.93
N ASP A 172 3.49 -13.63 -6.96
CA ASP A 172 3.80 -13.34 -8.35
C ASP A 172 3.23 -11.96 -8.71
N LEU A 173 4.13 -11.00 -8.97
CA LEU A 173 3.74 -9.61 -9.21
C LEU A 173 3.21 -9.38 -10.63
N ASP A 174 3.55 -10.24 -11.59
CA ASP A 174 2.96 -10.21 -12.92
C ASP A 174 1.52 -10.72 -12.88
N ALA A 175 1.28 -11.81 -12.13
CA ALA A 175 -0.07 -12.31 -11.88
C ALA A 175 -0.93 -11.27 -11.13
N MET A 176 -0.39 -10.66 -10.07
CA MET A 176 -1.07 -9.58 -9.35
C MET A 176 -1.47 -8.42 -10.27
N ARG A 177 -0.59 -7.97 -11.16
CA ARG A 177 -0.94 -6.93 -12.15
C ARG A 177 -2.02 -7.38 -13.12
N ALA A 178 -2.01 -8.65 -13.54
CA ALA A 178 -3.05 -9.21 -14.40
C ALA A 178 -4.41 -9.21 -13.68
N ASP A 179 -4.45 -9.60 -12.40
CA ASP A 179 -5.67 -9.61 -11.59
C ASP A 179 -6.21 -8.20 -11.35
N VAL A 180 -5.33 -7.23 -11.09
CA VAL A 180 -5.70 -5.80 -11.02
C VAL A 180 -6.30 -5.32 -12.34
N ALA A 181 -5.70 -5.68 -13.48
CA ALA A 181 -6.22 -5.31 -14.80
C ALA A 181 -7.60 -5.93 -15.08
N ALA A 182 -7.81 -7.17 -14.63
CA ALA A 182 -9.12 -7.83 -14.73
C ALA A 182 -10.17 -7.13 -13.86
N ALA A 183 -9.82 -6.75 -12.62
CA ALA A 183 -10.70 -6.01 -11.73
C ALA A 183 -11.10 -4.63 -12.28
N LEU A 184 -10.17 -3.93 -12.94
CA LEU A 184 -10.46 -2.68 -13.66
C LEU A 184 -11.47 -2.86 -14.80
N GLY A 185 -11.33 -3.94 -15.59
CA GLY A 185 -12.18 -4.23 -16.75
C GLY A 185 -13.58 -4.75 -16.41
N GLY A 186 -13.79 -5.26 -15.19
CA GLY A 186 -15.07 -5.81 -14.72
C GLY A 186 -16.02 -4.80 -14.07
N GLY A 187 -15.60 -3.53 -13.91
CA GLY A 187 -16.37 -2.47 -13.27
C GLY A 187 -17.30 -1.67 -14.20
N ALA A 188 -18.00 -2.32 -15.11
CA ALA A 188 -18.98 -1.70 -16.03
C ALA A 188 -20.40 -2.22 -15.82
#